data_AF-A0A6A1WC59-F1
#
_entry.id   AF-A0A6A1WC59-F1
#
_cell.length_a   1.000
_cell.length_b   1.000
_cell.length_c   1.000
_cell.angle_alpha   90.00
_cell.angle_beta   90.00
_cell.angle_gamma   90.00
#
_symmetry.space_group_name_H-M   'P 1'
#
loop_
_entity.id
_entity.type
_entity.pdbx_description
1 polymer ?
#
loop_
_entity_poly.entity_id
_entity_poly.type
_entity_poly.pdbx_seq_one_letter_code
_entity_poly.pdbx_strand_id
1 'polypeptide(L)'
;MNPSNASSSNPNGSNRRDDDSDDDLRERLMIANFFILDGRRRRHRRRLRMWPVGLSGADYIQQVLNNPNPTNCRWQFRVGPSVFQLLADTLLEEGRYQPTSGVTVEEALGMFMKVIGFGTTQRDLADRFCRSLQTVWSCVHKIWTQC
;
A
#
# COMPACT_ATOMS: atom_id res chain seq x y z
N MET A 1 -76.71 4.11 -38.23
CA MET A 1 -75.40 4.71 -38.56
C MET A 1 -75.54 6.22 -38.55
N ASN A 2 -74.96 6.88 -37.55
CA ASN A 2 -74.57 8.30 -37.43
C ASN A 2 -74.12 8.56 -35.97
N PRO A 3 -73.32 9.60 -35.65
CA PRO A 3 -72.46 10.42 -36.51
C PRO A 3 -71.05 10.69 -35.93
N SER A 4 -70.32 11.49 -36.69
CA SER A 4 -68.97 12.05 -36.57
C SER A 4 -68.64 12.84 -35.30
N ASN A 5 -67.43 12.57 -34.78
CA ASN A 5 -66.34 13.50 -34.42
C ASN A 5 -66.67 14.91 -33.86
N ALA A 6 -66.24 15.18 -32.63
CA ALA A 6 -65.73 16.48 -32.22
C ALA A 6 -64.73 16.30 -31.05
N SER A 7 -63.50 16.73 -31.30
CA SER A 7 -62.35 16.66 -30.40
C SER A 7 -62.42 17.75 -29.34
N SER A 8 -61.96 17.46 -28.11
CA SER A 8 -61.23 18.46 -27.34
C SER A 8 -60.24 17.84 -26.37
N SER A 9 -58.97 17.95 -26.75
CA SER A 9 -57.82 18.26 -25.88
C SER A 9 -57.61 17.38 -24.64
N ASN A 10 -56.77 16.36 -24.77
CA ASN A 10 -55.96 15.88 -23.65
C ASN A 10 -54.50 16.27 -23.94
N PRO A 11 -53.91 17.23 -23.21
CA PRO A 11 -52.56 17.68 -23.50
C PRO A 11 -51.58 16.59 -23.08
N ASN A 12 -50.91 16.06 -24.10
CA ASN A 12 -49.72 15.26 -24.00
C ASN A 12 -48.66 16.09 -23.24
N GLY A 13 -48.39 15.73 -21.99
CA GLY A 13 -47.50 16.47 -21.09
C GLY A 13 -46.44 15.57 -20.49
N SER A 14 -45.58 15.03 -21.34
CA SER A 14 -44.23 14.52 -21.04
C SER A 14 -44.05 13.72 -19.74
N ASN A 15 -43.99 12.39 -19.86
CA ASN A 15 -43.18 11.56 -18.96
C ASN A 15 -41.73 12.06 -19.03
N ARG A 16 -41.37 13.02 -18.17
CA ARG A 16 -39.98 13.35 -17.88
C ARG A 16 -39.46 12.20 -17.05
N ARG A 17 -38.67 11.36 -17.70
CA ARG A 17 -37.99 10.22 -17.11
C ARG A 17 -37.09 10.74 -15.99
N ASP A 18 -37.21 10.13 -14.83
CA ASP A 18 -36.29 10.26 -13.71
C ASP A 18 -34.90 9.73 -14.14
N ASP A 19 -34.12 10.55 -14.85
CA ASP A 19 -32.77 10.21 -15.34
C ASP A 19 -31.66 10.67 -14.36
N ASP A 20 -32.02 11.38 -13.27
CA ASP A 20 -31.06 11.88 -12.27
C ASP A 20 -30.57 10.76 -11.33
N SER A 21 -31.33 9.67 -11.17
CA SER A 21 -30.94 8.55 -10.29
C SER A 21 -29.78 7.72 -10.84
N ASP A 22 -29.62 7.67 -12.16
CA ASP A 22 -28.56 6.88 -12.81
C ASP A 22 -27.20 7.59 -12.75
N ASP A 23 -27.18 8.92 -12.77
CA ASP A 23 -25.96 9.71 -12.59
C ASP A 23 -25.43 9.61 -11.14
N ASP A 24 -26.30 9.72 -10.13
CA ASP A 24 -25.95 9.52 -8.72
C ASP A 24 -25.45 8.09 -8.43
N LEU A 25 -26.11 7.09 -9.04
CA LEU A 25 -25.68 5.69 -8.95
C LEU A 25 -24.34 5.48 -9.64
N ARG A 26 -24.11 6.12 -10.79
CA ARG A 26 -22.84 6.07 -11.53
C ARG A 26 -21.71 6.72 -10.73
N GLU A 27 -21.97 7.86 -10.08
CA GLU A 27 -21.00 8.51 -9.19
C GLU A 27 -20.65 7.59 -8.00
N ARG A 28 -21.66 7.03 -7.32
CA ARG A 28 -21.46 6.07 -6.24
C ARG A 28 -20.68 4.83 -6.70
N LEU A 29 -20.97 4.31 -7.88
CA LEU A 29 -20.25 3.18 -8.48
C LEU A 29 -18.80 3.56 -8.83
N MET A 30 -18.54 4.77 -9.32
CA MET A 30 -17.18 5.24 -9.60
C MET A 30 -16.36 5.40 -8.32
N ILE A 31 -16.95 5.98 -7.27
CA ILE A 31 -16.32 6.10 -5.95
C ILE A 31 -16.04 4.72 -5.37
N ALA A 32 -17.03 3.82 -5.39
CA ALA A 32 -16.86 2.45 -4.93
C ALA A 32 -15.79 1.70 -5.74
N ASN A 33 -15.78 1.84 -7.07
CA ASN A 33 -14.76 1.26 -7.93
C ASN A 33 -13.38 1.84 -7.66
N PHE A 34 -13.25 3.13 -7.38
CA PHE A 34 -11.99 3.74 -6.98
C PHE A 34 -11.47 3.10 -5.69
N PHE A 35 -12.30 2.95 -4.66
CA PHE A 35 -11.90 2.30 -3.41
C PHE A 35 -11.62 0.79 -3.58
N ILE A 36 -12.40 0.08 -4.40
CA ILE A 36 -12.20 -1.34 -4.68
C ILE A 36 -10.93 -1.56 -5.50
N LEU A 37 -10.70 -0.76 -6.54
CA LEU A 37 -9.51 -0.82 -7.40
C LEU A 37 -8.27 -0.36 -6.64
N ASP A 38 -8.35 0.70 -5.83
CA ASP A 38 -7.24 1.12 -4.98
C ASP A 38 -6.95 0.07 -3.90
N GLY A 39 -7.98 -0.50 -3.28
CA GLY A 39 -7.86 -1.64 -2.38
C GLY A 39 -7.27 -2.88 -3.08
N ARG A 40 -7.61 -3.12 -4.35
CA ARG A 40 -6.99 -4.17 -5.19
C ARG A 40 -5.55 -3.82 -5.56
N ARG A 41 -5.22 -2.57 -5.86
CA ARG A 41 -3.84 -2.09 -6.13
C ARG A 41 -2.99 -2.18 -4.87
N ARG A 42 -3.51 -1.83 -3.70
CA ARG A 42 -2.87 -2.03 -2.39
C ARG A 42 -2.66 -3.52 -2.11
N ARG A 43 -3.66 -4.36 -2.34
CA ARG A 43 -3.53 -5.82 -2.22
C ARG A 43 -2.54 -6.41 -3.23
N HIS A 44 -2.50 -5.92 -4.45
CA HIS A 44 -1.57 -6.34 -5.49
C HIS A 44 -0.14 -5.90 -5.17
N ARG A 45 0.05 -4.68 -4.65
CA ARG A 45 1.32 -4.21 -4.07
C ARG A 45 1.73 -4.99 -2.82
N ARG A 46 0.79 -5.48 -2.01
CA ARG A 46 1.06 -6.41 -0.90
C ARG A 46 1.40 -7.81 -1.40
N ARG A 47 0.84 -8.24 -2.54
CA ARG A 47 1.23 -9.45 -3.28
C ARG A 47 2.49 -9.23 -4.13
N LEU A 48 3.45 -8.46 -3.62
CA LEU A 48 4.84 -8.66 -4.02
C LEU A 48 5.14 -10.16 -3.92
N ARG A 49 5.75 -10.69 -4.98
CA ARG A 49 6.10 -12.10 -5.18
C ARG A 49 6.36 -12.76 -3.83
N MET A 50 5.60 -13.81 -3.53
CA MET A 50 5.77 -14.65 -2.35
C MET A 50 7.27 -14.96 -2.27
N TRP A 51 7.96 -14.29 -1.35
CA TRP A 51 9.41 -14.37 -1.19
C TRP A 51 9.69 -15.67 -0.44
N PRO A 52 10.83 -16.36 -0.65
CA PRO A 52 11.00 -17.71 -0.14
C PRO A 52 10.78 -17.75 1.37
N VAL A 53 9.85 -18.60 1.78
CA VAL A 53 9.56 -18.89 3.19
C VAL A 53 10.85 -19.45 3.81
N GLY A 54 11.38 -18.79 4.85
CA GLY A 54 12.54 -19.26 5.60
C GLY A 54 13.86 -18.49 5.42
N LEU A 55 13.89 -17.39 4.66
CA LEU A 55 15.03 -16.48 4.67
C LEU A 55 15.02 -15.59 5.92
N SER A 56 16.19 -15.32 6.49
CA SER A 56 16.29 -14.33 7.57
C SER A 56 15.97 -12.93 7.04
N GLY A 57 15.51 -12.03 7.91
CA GLY A 57 15.28 -10.64 7.53
C GLY A 57 16.53 -9.95 6.98
N ALA A 58 17.72 -10.34 7.45
CA ALA A 58 19.00 -9.87 6.91
C ALA A 58 19.23 -10.34 5.45
N ASP A 59 18.97 -11.62 5.15
CA ASP A 59 19.10 -12.15 3.79
C ASP A 59 18.10 -11.50 2.83
N TYR A 60 16.90 -11.17 3.33
CA TYR A 60 15.92 -10.40 2.58
C TYR A 60 16.49 -9.04 2.16
N ILE A 61 17.09 -8.30 3.09
CA ILE A 61 17.69 -7.00 2.76
C ILE A 61 18.82 -7.15 1.74
N GLN A 62 19.72 -8.11 1.95
CA GLN A 62 20.82 -8.38 1.03
C GLN A 62 20.32 -8.67 -0.40
N GLN A 63 19.24 -9.44 -0.56
CA GLN A 63 18.67 -9.69 -1.88
C GLN A 63 18.01 -8.46 -2.51
N VAL A 64 17.43 -7.56 -1.71
CA VAL A 64 16.85 -6.31 -2.23
C VAL A 64 17.95 -5.36 -2.68
N LEU A 65 19.05 -5.27 -1.94
CA LEU A 65 20.20 -4.42 -2.25
C LEU A 65 21.03 -4.94 -3.42
N ASN A 66 21.28 -6.25 -3.45
CA ASN A 66 22.09 -6.90 -4.50
C ASN A 66 21.28 -7.22 -5.76
N ASN A 67 20.05 -6.73 -5.86
CA ASN A 67 19.22 -6.98 -7.04
C ASN A 67 19.82 -6.26 -8.26
N PRO A 68 19.99 -6.94 -9.41
CA PRO A 68 20.49 -6.31 -10.64
C PRO A 68 19.61 -5.15 -11.13
N ASN A 69 18.32 -5.17 -10.77
CA ASN A 69 17.39 -4.11 -11.12
C ASN A 69 17.41 -3.01 -10.05
N PRO A 70 17.97 -1.81 -10.34
CA PRO A 70 18.08 -0.72 -9.37
C PRO A 70 16.71 -0.17 -8.95
N THR A 71 15.66 -0.44 -9.72
CA THR A 71 14.31 -0.01 -9.34
C THR A 71 13.75 -0.83 -8.18
N ASN A 72 14.22 -2.07 -7.94
CA ASN A 72 13.64 -2.94 -6.90
C ASN A 72 13.73 -2.30 -5.51
N CYS A 73 14.91 -1.79 -5.13
CA CYS A 73 15.08 -1.08 -3.87
C CYS A 73 14.11 0.12 -3.76
N ARG A 74 13.91 0.86 -4.85
CA ARG A 74 12.94 1.97 -4.90
C ARG A 74 11.49 1.50 -4.75
N TRP A 75 11.12 0.36 -5.34
CA TRP A 75 9.81 -0.24 -5.17
C TRP A 75 9.58 -0.80 -3.77
N GLN A 76 10.64 -1.25 -3.08
CA GLN A 76 10.55 -1.87 -1.77
C GLN A 76 10.63 -0.85 -0.63
N PHE A 77 11.48 0.17 -0.75
CA PHE A 77 11.86 1.10 0.33
C PHE A 77 11.73 2.58 -0.05
N ARG A 78 11.27 2.91 -1.26
CA ARG A 78 11.18 4.29 -1.80
C ARG A 78 12.52 5.01 -2.01
N VAL A 79 13.64 4.37 -1.72
CA VAL A 79 15.00 4.89 -1.92
C VAL A 79 15.81 3.99 -2.85
N GLY A 80 16.92 4.51 -3.39
CA GLY A 80 17.91 3.69 -4.11
C GLY A 80 18.80 2.89 -3.15
N PRO A 81 19.49 1.84 -3.63
CA PRO A 81 20.34 0.99 -2.79
C PRO A 81 21.48 1.76 -2.12
N SER A 82 22.15 2.69 -2.82
CA SER A 82 23.23 3.50 -2.25
C SER A 82 22.74 4.44 -1.14
N VAL A 83 21.55 5.04 -1.32
CA VAL A 83 20.93 5.90 -0.30
C VAL A 83 20.50 5.08 0.91
N PHE A 84 20.01 3.86 0.69
CA PHE A 84 19.66 2.95 1.77
C PHE A 84 20.88 2.59 2.63
N GLN A 85 22.01 2.26 2.01
CA GLN A 85 23.26 1.96 2.71
C GLN A 85 23.77 3.19 3.48
N LEU A 86 23.78 4.36 2.86
CA LEU A 86 24.18 5.60 3.53
C LEU A 86 23.34 5.87 4.79
N LEU A 87 22.02 5.65 4.72
CA LEU A 87 21.14 5.80 5.88
C LEU A 87 21.43 4.77 6.98
N ALA A 88 21.76 3.53 6.61
CA ALA A 88 22.14 2.50 7.58
C ALA A 88 23.45 2.86 8.28
N ASP A 89 24.44 3.33 7.53
CA ASP A 89 25.74 3.78 8.06
C ASP A 89 25.55 4.98 8.98
N THR A 90 24.75 5.97 8.58
CA THR A 90 24.46 7.14 9.44
C THR A 90 23.76 6.74 10.74
N LEU A 91 22.81 5.79 10.69
CA LEU A 91 22.14 5.28 11.90
C LEU A 91 23.11 4.58 12.86
N LEU A 92 24.12 3.90 12.31
CA LEU A 92 25.15 3.22 13.08
C LEU A 92 26.17 4.21 13.66
N GLU A 93 26.67 5.15 12.85
CA GLU A 93 27.66 6.16 13.23
C GLU A 93 27.13 7.13 14.30
N GLU A 94 25.88 7.57 14.16
CA GLU A 94 25.25 8.47 15.14
C GLU A 94 24.77 7.72 16.40
N GLY A 95 24.95 6.40 16.48
CA GLY A 95 24.52 5.57 17.61
C GLY A 95 23.00 5.52 17.80
N ARG A 96 22.22 5.94 16.78
CA ARG A 96 20.75 5.98 16.83
C ARG A 96 20.12 4.59 16.82
N TYR A 97 20.84 3.58 16.35
CA TYR A 97 20.41 2.19 16.48
C TYR A 97 21.57 1.26 16.82
N GLN A 98 21.45 0.53 17.93
CA GLN A 98 22.39 -0.52 18.28
C GLN A 98 21.90 -1.86 17.74
N PRO A 99 22.68 -2.54 16.87
CA PRO A 99 22.32 -3.86 16.40
C PRO A 99 22.18 -4.82 17.59
N THR A 100 21.07 -5.56 17.60
CA THR A 100 20.82 -6.60 18.62
C THR A 100 21.29 -7.93 18.07
N SER A 101 21.62 -8.92 18.91
CA SER A 101 22.14 -10.25 18.50
C SER A 101 21.31 -10.95 17.43
N GLY A 102 20.04 -10.58 17.28
CA GLY A 102 19.16 -11.10 16.24
C GLY A 102 18.99 -10.23 14.99
N VAL A 103 19.11 -8.90 15.05
CA VAL A 103 18.61 -7.98 13.99
C VAL A 103 19.67 -6.98 13.59
N THR A 104 20.02 -6.94 12.30
CA THR A 104 21.01 -6.00 11.76
C THR A 104 20.42 -4.59 11.60
N VAL A 105 21.29 -3.59 11.44
CA VAL A 105 20.86 -2.19 11.26
C VAL A 105 20.03 -2.04 9.99
N GLU A 106 20.47 -2.70 8.91
CA GLU A 106 19.82 -2.69 7.61
C GLU A 106 18.45 -3.38 7.68
N GLU A 107 18.32 -4.45 8.45
CA GLU A 107 17.04 -5.13 8.69
C GLU A 107 16.05 -4.21 9.42
N ALA A 108 16.50 -3.56 10.50
CA ALA A 108 15.67 -2.62 11.26
C ALA A 108 15.27 -1.39 10.42
N LEU A 109 16.21 -0.83 9.65
CA LEU A 109 15.94 0.26 8.71
C LEU A 109 14.95 -0.17 7.62
N GLY A 110 15.10 -1.37 7.08
CA GLY A 110 14.17 -1.92 6.09
C GLY A 110 12.75 -2.06 6.63
N MET A 111 12.59 -2.53 7.87
CA MET A 111 11.29 -2.55 8.55
C MET A 111 10.72 -1.14 8.70
N PHE A 112 11.52 -0.19 9.19
CA PHE A 112 11.11 1.19 9.36
C PHE A 112 10.66 1.82 8.04
N MET A 113 11.45 1.71 6.97
CA MET A 113 11.12 2.20 5.63
C MET A 113 9.84 1.58 5.06
N LYS A 114 9.57 0.32 5.37
CA LYS A 114 8.31 -0.34 4.98
C LYS A 114 7.10 0.22 5.73
N VAL A 115 7.26 0.63 6.99
CA VAL A 115 6.20 1.31 7.75
C VAL A 115 5.95 2.69 7.13
N ILE A 116 6.98 3.54 7.04
CA ILE A 116 6.81 4.94 6.61
C ILE A 116 6.46 5.06 5.11
N GLY A 117 7.02 4.21 4.25
CA GLY A 117 6.86 4.33 2.80
C GLY A 117 5.59 3.70 2.24
N PHE A 118 4.95 2.80 2.99
CA PHE A 118 3.81 2.00 2.52
C PHE A 118 2.68 1.83 3.53
N GLY A 119 2.83 2.30 4.77
CA GLY A 119 1.85 2.07 5.83
C GLY A 119 1.68 0.57 6.13
N THR A 120 2.78 -0.18 6.08
CA THR A 120 2.76 -1.64 6.26
C THR A 120 2.41 -1.98 7.71
N THR A 121 1.56 -2.98 7.91
CA THR A 121 1.19 -3.41 9.27
C THR A 121 2.33 -4.20 9.93
N GLN A 122 2.40 -4.20 11.26
CA GLN A 122 3.39 -4.98 12.00
C GLN A 122 3.32 -6.48 11.68
N ARG A 123 2.11 -7.00 11.40
CA ARG A 123 1.91 -8.41 11.00
C ARG A 123 2.52 -8.71 9.63
N ASP A 124 2.32 -7.82 8.65
CA ASP A 124 2.92 -7.97 7.32
C ASP A 124 4.46 -7.90 7.39
N LEU A 125 5.02 -7.11 8.33
CA LEU A 125 6.46 -7.06 8.55
C LEU A 125 6.98 -8.32 9.24
N ALA A 126 6.31 -8.77 10.29
CA ALA A 126 6.66 -10.00 11.00
C ALA A 126 6.70 -11.20 10.06
N ASP A 127 5.71 -11.32 9.16
CA ASP A 127 5.65 -12.35 8.13
C ASP A 127 6.82 -12.23 7.13
N ARG A 128 7.08 -11.02 6.62
CA ARG A 128 8.13 -10.77 5.61
C ARG A 128 9.55 -10.94 6.12
N PHE A 129 9.83 -10.47 7.33
CA PHE A 129 11.16 -10.51 7.93
C PHE A 129 11.38 -11.74 8.81
N CYS A 130 10.37 -12.62 8.90
CA CYS A 130 10.36 -13.80 9.76
C CYS A 130 10.72 -13.46 11.23
N ARG A 131 10.12 -12.38 11.76
CA ARG A 131 10.35 -11.88 13.13
C ARG A 131 9.07 -11.89 13.95
N SER A 132 9.23 -11.97 15.28
CA SER A 132 8.10 -11.77 16.19
C SER A 132 7.60 -10.32 16.12
N LEU A 133 6.31 -10.11 16.38
CA LEU A 133 5.70 -8.77 16.43
C LEU A 133 6.41 -7.85 17.42
N GLN A 134 6.83 -8.39 18.57
CA GLN A 134 7.59 -7.65 19.58
C GLN A 134 8.93 -7.16 19.04
N THR A 135 9.64 -8.00 18.26
CA THR A 135 10.91 -7.63 17.65
C THR A 135 10.71 -6.51 16.64
N VAL A 136 9.71 -6.64 15.76
CA VAL A 136 9.37 -5.61 14.76
C VAL A 136 9.04 -4.29 15.45
N TRP A 137 8.16 -4.32 16.45
CA TRP A 137 7.78 -3.13 17.20
C TRP A 137 8.97 -2.49 17.89
N SER A 138 9.81 -3.28 18.57
CA SER A 138 11.00 -2.77 19.25
C SER A 138 11.97 -2.09 18.29
N CYS A 139 12.22 -2.69 17.13
CA CYS A 139 13.14 -2.13 16.14
C CYS A 139 12.63 -0.80 15.58
N VAL A 140 11.37 -0.78 15.15
CA VAL A 140 10.74 0.42 14.59
C VAL A 140 10.63 1.53 15.63
N HIS A 141 10.26 1.20 16.87
CA HIS A 141 10.13 2.17 17.95
C HIS A 141 11.48 2.81 18.31
N LYS A 142 12.55 2.01 18.41
CA LYS A 142 13.91 2.53 18.68
C LYS A 142 14.35 3.54 17.63
N ILE A 143 14.15 3.23 16.35
CA ILE A 143 14.50 4.17 15.26
C ILE A 143 13.63 5.42 15.35
N TRP A 144 12.32 5.27 15.56
CA TRP A 144 11.38 6.40 15.65
C TRP A 144 11.73 7.35 16.79
N THR A 145 12.11 6.84 17.97
CA THR A 145 12.44 7.68 19.14
C THR A 145 13.72 8.51 18.98
N GLN A 146 14.55 8.19 17.98
CA GLN A 146 15.85 8.81 17.75
C GLN A 146 15.84 9.73 16.53
N CYS A 147 14.70 9.88 15.86
CA CYS A 147 14.45 10.85 14.79
C CYS A 147 13.70 12.07 15.34
#